data_AF-A0A151IH84-F1
#
_entry.id   AF-A0A151IH84-F1
#
_cell.length_a   1.000
_cell.length_b   1.000
_cell.length_c   1.000
_cell.angle_alpha   90.00
_cell.angle_beta   90.00
_cell.angle_gamma   90.00
#
_symmetry.space_group_name_H-M   'P 1'
#
loop_
_entity.id
_entity.type
_entity.pdbx_description
1 polymer ?
#
loop_
_entity_poly.entity_id
_entity_poly.type
_entity_poly.pdbx_seq_one_letter_code
_entity_poly.pdbx_strand_id
1 'polypeptide(L)'
;LPLKNADELQRWLVNVKLEDKQLLPSDRICSEHFTRDCVINDGVKIILRTGSVPTLFMSEHNCTKCVFCKFERSAKCSRTFHKFPIGNSTELLKWLSAMPLKDFVPKKSDLLCSDHFDPNCFRWNRNALRLKPNAVPTIFVPQLIAGK
;
A
#
# COMPACT_ATOMS: atom_id res chain seq x y z
N LEU A 1 -10.04 1.27 -14.71
CA LEU A 1 -9.97 2.59 -15.39
C LEU A 1 -11.36 2.92 -15.92
N PRO A 2 -11.74 4.21 -16.12
CA PRO A 2 -13.02 4.60 -16.70
C PRO A 2 -13.04 4.34 -18.22
N LEU A 3 -12.85 3.08 -18.62
CA LEU A 3 -12.75 2.65 -20.02
C LEU A 3 -14.02 2.91 -20.85
N LYS A 4 -15.13 3.24 -20.17
CA LYS A 4 -16.41 3.57 -20.78
C LYS A 4 -16.56 5.07 -21.09
N ASN A 5 -15.66 5.92 -20.59
CA ASN A 5 -15.70 7.36 -20.79
C ASN A 5 -14.32 7.86 -21.26
N ALA A 6 -14.21 8.18 -22.54
CA ALA A 6 -12.95 8.54 -23.19
C ALA A 6 -12.30 9.80 -22.58
N ASP A 7 -13.10 10.81 -22.24
CA ASP A 7 -12.61 12.07 -21.67
C ASP A 7 -12.05 11.87 -20.25
N GLU A 8 -12.73 11.06 -19.45
CA GLU A 8 -12.22 10.71 -18.12
C GLU A 8 -10.98 9.82 -18.21
N LEU A 9 -10.95 8.88 -19.16
CA LEU A 9 -9.80 8.01 -19.37
C LEU A 9 -8.56 8.82 -19.77
N GLN A 10 -8.69 9.78 -20.68
CA GLN A 10 -7.59 10.65 -21.09
C GLN A 10 -7.06 11.47 -19.91
N ARG A 11 -7.96 12.04 -19.10
CA ARG A 11 -7.56 12.79 -17.89
C ARG A 11 -6.90 11.91 -16.84
N TRP A 12 -7.28 10.63 -16.74
CA TRP A 12 -6.58 9.69 -15.88
C TRP A 12 -5.19 9.39 -16.43
N LEU A 13 -5.04 9.10 -17.72
CA LEU A 13 -3.77 8.76 -18.35
C LEU A 13 -2.69 9.83 -18.14
N VAL A 14 -3.06 11.10 -18.31
CA VAL A 14 -2.18 12.27 -18.06
C VAL A 14 -1.69 12.27 -16.60
N ASN A 15 -2.61 12.10 -15.64
CA ASN A 15 -2.25 12.16 -14.23
C ASN A 15 -1.43 10.95 -13.76
N VAL A 16 -1.62 9.78 -14.38
CA VAL A 16 -0.94 8.52 -14.01
C VAL A 16 0.40 8.40 -14.77
N LYS A 17 0.71 9.31 -15.72
CA LYS A 17 1.86 9.24 -16.63
C LYS A 17 1.93 7.92 -17.41
N LEU A 18 0.78 7.45 -17.90
CA LEU A 18 0.66 6.21 -18.67
C LEU A 18 0.26 6.48 -20.13
N GLU A 19 0.51 7.69 -20.63
CA GLU A 19 0.08 8.18 -21.94
C GLU A 19 0.49 7.25 -23.09
N ASP A 20 1.63 6.55 -22.98
CA ASP A 20 2.15 5.64 -24.01
C ASP A 20 1.96 4.13 -23.73
N LYS A 21 1.19 3.74 -22.71
CA LYS A 21 1.02 2.31 -22.36
C LYS A 21 -0.27 1.71 -22.90
N GLN A 22 -0.18 0.50 -23.45
CA GLN A 22 -1.36 -0.30 -23.77
C GLN A 22 -2.06 -0.71 -22.46
N LEU A 23 -3.23 -0.13 -22.21
CA LEU A 23 -4.05 -0.44 -21.05
C LEU A 23 -4.91 -1.67 -21.31
N LEU A 24 -4.96 -2.59 -20.37
CA LEU A 24 -5.85 -3.74 -20.40
C LEU A 24 -7.20 -3.42 -19.74
N PRO A 25 -8.29 -4.08 -20.17
CA PRO A 25 -9.60 -3.96 -19.51
C PRO A 25 -9.61 -4.33 -18.03
N SER A 26 -8.62 -5.09 -17.58
CA SER A 26 -8.38 -5.47 -16.20
C SER A 26 -7.62 -4.42 -15.39
N ASP A 27 -7.11 -3.36 -16.00
CA ASP A 27 -6.28 -2.39 -15.29
C ASP A 27 -7.13 -1.53 -14.35
N ARG A 28 -6.66 -1.44 -13.11
CA ARG A 28 -7.33 -0.75 -12.00
C ARG A 28 -6.32 0.15 -11.32
N ILE A 29 -6.83 1.24 -10.76
CA ILE A 29 -6.08 2.18 -9.93
C ILE A 29 -6.74 2.16 -8.56
N CYS A 30 -5.93 2.03 -7.51
CA CYS A 30 -6.42 2.01 -6.14
C CYS A 30 -7.12 3.33 -5.80
N SER A 31 -8.19 3.26 -4.99
CA SER A 31 -8.90 4.44 -4.50
C SER A 31 -8.02 5.40 -3.68
N GLU A 32 -6.88 4.91 -3.17
CA GLU A 32 -5.88 5.71 -2.47
C GLU A 32 -5.23 6.81 -3.33
N HIS A 33 -5.37 6.73 -4.67
CA HIS A 33 -4.87 7.75 -5.59
C HIS A 33 -5.85 8.90 -5.82
N PHE A 34 -7.02 8.87 -5.20
CA PHE A 34 -8.06 9.89 -5.32
C PHE A 34 -8.21 10.63 -4.00
N THR A 35 -8.43 11.94 -4.07
CA THR A 35 -8.78 12.73 -2.87
C THR A 35 -10.10 12.25 -2.29
N ARG A 36 -10.30 12.46 -0.99
CA ARG A 36 -11.47 11.93 -0.27
C ARG A 36 -12.80 12.43 -0.85
N ASP A 37 -12.80 13.62 -1.45
CA ASP A 37 -13.98 14.23 -2.07
C ASP A 37 -14.37 13.56 -3.39
N CYS A 38 -13.43 12.86 -4.03
CA CYS A 38 -13.65 12.12 -5.27
C CYS A 38 -14.38 10.78 -5.07
N VAL A 39 -14.60 10.34 -3.83
CA VAL A 39 -15.11 9.01 -3.53
C VAL A 39 -16.45 9.08 -2.79
N ILE A 40 -17.48 8.45 -3.35
CA ILE A 40 -18.78 8.21 -2.71
C ILE A 40 -18.75 6.82 -2.09
N ASN A 41 -19.04 6.74 -0.79
CA ASN A 41 -19.25 5.47 -0.10
C ASN A 41 -20.75 5.32 0.20
N ASP A 42 -21.39 4.35 -0.44
CA ASP A 42 -22.81 4.04 -0.25
C ASP A 42 -23.02 2.91 0.79
N GLY A 43 -22.03 2.66 1.64
CA GLY A 43 -22.05 1.59 2.66
C GLY A 43 -21.82 0.18 2.11
N VAL A 44 -22.07 -0.06 0.82
CA VAL A 44 -21.89 -1.36 0.15
C VAL A 44 -20.75 -1.32 -0.87
N LYS A 45 -20.54 -0.18 -1.54
CA LYS A 45 -19.57 -0.03 -2.63
C LYS A 45 -18.93 1.35 -2.56
N ILE A 46 -17.65 1.37 -2.90
CA ILE A 46 -16.87 2.58 -3.07
C ILE A 46 -16.95 2.96 -4.56
N ILE A 47 -17.57 4.11 -4.85
CA ILE A 47 -17.80 4.60 -6.20
C ILE A 47 -17.04 5.91 -6.36
N LEU A 48 -16.31 6.07 -7.47
CA LEU A 48 -15.69 7.35 -7.80
C LEU A 48 -16.76 8.29 -8.37
N ARG A 49 -16.77 9.55 -7.91
CA ARG A 49 -17.61 10.59 -8.51
C ARG A 49 -17.23 10.75 -9.97
N THR A 50 -18.22 10.92 -10.82
CA THR A 50 -18.04 11.31 -12.23
C THR A 50 -17.13 12.54 -12.30
N GLY A 51 -16.13 12.51 -13.18
CA GLY A 51 -15.12 13.55 -13.35
C GLY A 51 -13.94 13.50 -12.38
N SER A 52 -13.93 12.57 -11.41
CA SER A 52 -12.78 12.38 -10.51
C SER A 52 -11.56 11.86 -11.26
N VAL A 53 -10.39 12.39 -10.92
CA VAL A 53 -9.10 12.00 -11.51
C VAL A 53 -8.13 11.60 -10.41
N PRO A 54 -7.27 10.59 -10.63
CA PRO A 54 -6.30 10.15 -9.64
C PRO A 54 -5.16 11.18 -9.58
N THR A 55 -5.13 12.02 -8.56
CA THR A 55 -4.15 13.11 -8.41
C THR A 55 -3.15 12.86 -7.29
N LEU A 56 -3.42 11.90 -6.41
CA LEU A 56 -2.55 11.54 -5.29
C LEU A 56 -1.49 10.51 -5.70
N PHE A 57 -0.96 10.63 -6.91
CA PHE A 57 0.33 10.05 -7.22
C PHE A 57 1.37 10.90 -6.50
N MET A 58 1.64 10.58 -5.23
CA MET A 58 2.85 11.05 -4.58
C MET A 58 4.02 10.50 -5.38
N SER A 59 4.49 11.30 -6.34
CA SER A 59 5.75 11.11 -7.03
C SER A 59 6.84 11.01 -5.97
N GLU A 60 7.69 9.98 -6.08
CA GLU A 60 8.96 9.76 -5.37
C GLU A 60 9.05 8.73 -4.24
N HIS A 61 8.08 7.83 -4.03
CA HIS A 61 8.32 6.66 -3.18
C HIS A 61 7.96 5.35 -3.86
N ASN A 62 8.87 4.91 -4.73
CA ASN A 62 8.84 3.62 -5.41
C ASN A 62 9.18 2.43 -4.49
N CYS A 63 8.76 2.46 -3.22
CA CYS A 63 8.87 1.26 -2.39
C CYS A 63 7.57 0.46 -2.47
N THR A 64 7.62 -0.60 -3.27
CA THR A 64 6.54 -1.56 -3.50
C THR A 64 6.81 -2.87 -2.78
N LYS A 65 7.95 -3.05 -2.09
CA LYS A 65 8.41 -4.37 -1.65
C LYS A 65 8.58 -4.47 -0.13
N CYS A 66 8.14 -5.59 0.44
CA CYS A 66 8.37 -5.92 1.84
C CYS A 66 9.85 -6.29 2.07
N VAL A 67 10.47 -5.70 3.08
CA VAL A 67 11.88 -5.94 3.39
C VAL A 67 12.14 -7.37 3.87
N PHE A 68 11.16 -8.01 4.52
CA PHE A 68 11.27 -9.36 5.04
C PHE A 68 10.92 -10.42 3.99
N CYS A 69 9.63 -10.58 3.67
CA CYS A 69 9.16 -11.66 2.78
C CYS A 69 9.40 -11.38 1.29
N LYS A 70 9.99 -10.22 0.95
CA LYS A 70 10.28 -9.79 -0.43
C LYS A 70 9.04 -9.70 -1.32
N PHE A 71 7.84 -9.74 -0.76
CA PHE A 71 6.60 -9.61 -1.52
C PHE A 71 6.48 -8.21 -2.12
N GLU A 72 6.10 -8.16 -3.40
CA GLU A 72 5.91 -6.92 -4.14
C GLU A 72 4.44 -6.57 -4.28
N ARG A 73 4.12 -5.30 -4.07
CA ARG A 73 2.78 -4.74 -4.18
C ARG A 73 2.30 -4.91 -5.61
N SER A 74 1.22 -5.66 -5.76
CA SER A 74 0.53 -5.86 -7.03
C SER A 74 -0.93 -5.42 -6.90
N ALA A 75 -1.52 -4.97 -8.00
CA ALA A 75 -2.93 -4.50 -8.03
C ALA A 75 -3.95 -5.60 -7.64
N LYS A 76 -3.52 -6.86 -7.58
CA LYS A 76 -4.35 -8.02 -7.23
C LYS A 76 -4.24 -8.43 -5.75
N CYS A 77 -3.38 -7.77 -4.97
CA CYS A 77 -3.13 -8.15 -3.58
C CYS A 77 -3.61 -7.06 -2.62
N SER A 78 -4.33 -7.45 -1.57
CA SER A 78 -4.87 -6.57 -0.54
C SER A 78 -3.89 -6.25 0.60
N ARG A 79 -2.63 -6.70 0.51
CA ARG A 79 -1.61 -6.42 1.53
C ARG A 79 -1.32 -4.94 1.62
N THR A 80 -1.36 -4.41 2.83
CA THR A 80 -0.92 -3.04 3.11
C THR A 80 0.56 -3.04 3.50
N PHE A 81 1.23 -1.92 3.26
CA PHE A 81 2.65 -1.76 3.53
C PHE A 81 2.86 -0.63 4.54
N HIS A 82 3.67 -0.90 5.55
CA HIS A 82 3.86 -0.03 6.71
C HIS A 82 5.33 0.38 6.82
N LYS A 83 5.56 1.69 6.95
CA LYS A 83 6.89 2.27 7.16
C LYS A 83 7.37 1.95 8.57
N PHE A 84 8.68 1.78 8.71
CA PHE A 84 9.32 1.70 10.01
C PHE A 84 9.14 3.02 10.78
N PRO A 85 8.92 2.97 12.10
CA PRO A 85 8.73 4.14 12.94
C PRO A 85 10.09 4.84 13.23
N ILE A 86 10.79 5.31 12.19
CA ILE A 86 12.14 5.88 12.30
C ILE A 86 12.19 7.11 13.22
N GLY A 87 11.10 7.88 13.30
CA GLY A 87 10.98 9.01 14.22
C GLY A 87 10.66 8.64 15.67
N ASN A 88 10.38 7.36 15.96
CA ASN A 88 10.08 6.86 17.30
C ASN A 88 11.03 5.70 17.63
N SER A 89 12.17 6.04 18.24
CA SER A 89 13.23 5.08 18.57
C SER A 89 12.74 3.90 19.41
N THR A 90 11.80 4.13 20.34
CA THR A 90 11.25 3.06 21.20
C THR A 90 10.44 2.05 20.40
N GLU A 91 9.55 2.49 19.52
CA GLU A 91 8.79 1.58 18.66
C GLU A 91 9.70 0.90 17.62
N LEU A 92 10.70 1.62 17.11
CA LEU A 92 11.66 1.08 16.16
C LEU A 92 12.46 -0.07 16.76
N LEU A 93 13.01 0.11 17.96
CA LEU A 93 13.75 -0.94 18.66
C LEU A 93 12.88 -2.17 18.88
N LYS A 94 11.60 -2.00 19.25
CA LYS A 94 10.67 -3.14 19.40
C LYS A 94 10.48 -3.90 18.09
N TRP A 95 10.34 -3.20 16.96
CA TRP A 95 10.23 -3.85 15.65
C TRP A 95 11.49 -4.63 15.30
N LEU A 96 12.66 -4.01 15.48
CA LEU A 96 13.94 -4.64 15.17
C LEU A 96 14.20 -5.87 16.03
N SER A 97 13.89 -5.81 17.34
CA SER A 97 14.03 -6.95 18.24
C SER A 97 13.08 -8.11 17.94
N ALA A 98 11.92 -7.82 17.34
CA ALA A 98 10.95 -8.86 16.96
C ALA A 98 11.24 -9.49 15.59
N MET A 99 12.04 -8.82 14.76
CA MET A 99 12.42 -9.29 13.43
C MET A 99 13.62 -10.23 13.50
N PRO A 100 13.64 -11.34 12.74
CA PRO A 100 14.80 -12.22 12.70
C PRO A 100 15.88 -11.73 11.71
N LEU A 101 16.06 -10.42 11.58
CA LEU A 101 17.10 -9.80 10.76
C LEU A 101 18.22 -9.27 11.67
N LYS A 102 19.42 -9.85 11.55
CA LYS A 102 20.61 -9.35 12.26
C LYS A 102 21.17 -8.11 11.56
N ASP A 103 21.63 -7.14 12.35
CA ASP A 103 22.31 -5.91 11.90
C ASP A 103 21.52 -5.08 10.87
N PHE A 104 20.20 -5.22 10.87
CA PHE A 104 19.33 -4.50 9.95
C PHE A 104 19.08 -3.07 10.42
N VAL A 105 19.43 -2.10 9.56
CA VAL A 105 19.16 -0.67 9.79
C VAL A 105 18.10 -0.20 8.78
N PRO A 106 16.86 0.09 9.22
CA PRO A 106 15.78 0.46 8.33
C PRO A 106 15.96 1.86 7.75
N LYS A 107 15.77 1.96 6.44
CA LYS A 107 15.76 3.22 5.68
C LYS A 107 14.34 3.76 5.57
N LYS A 108 14.20 5.06 5.27
CA LYS A 108 12.89 5.72 5.05
C LYS A 108 12.04 5.06 3.96
N SER A 109 12.70 4.41 3.01
CA SER A 109 12.06 3.64 1.94
C SER A 109 11.61 2.26 2.39
N ASP A 110 12.16 1.69 3.47
CA ASP A 110 11.88 0.29 3.81
C ASP A 110 10.46 0.12 4.35
N LEU A 111 9.82 -0.98 3.92
CA LEU A 111 8.44 -1.30 4.24
C LEU A 111 8.31 -2.73 4.76
N LEU A 112 7.36 -2.93 5.67
CA LEU A 112 6.92 -4.25 6.12
C LEU A 112 5.45 -4.44 5.74
N CYS A 113 5.08 -5.57 5.14
CA CYS A 113 3.69 -5.84 4.78
C CYS A 113 2.85 -6.24 6.01
N SER A 114 1.53 -6.10 5.87
CA SER A 114 0.53 -6.41 6.92
C SER A 114 0.62 -7.81 7.51
N ASP A 115 1.04 -8.80 6.71
CA ASP A 115 1.12 -10.21 7.14
C ASP A 115 2.09 -10.47 8.30
N HIS A 116 2.99 -9.51 8.57
CA HIS A 116 3.94 -9.62 9.68
C HIS A 116 3.38 -9.14 11.01
N PHE A 117 2.14 -8.68 11.05
CA PHE A 117 1.47 -8.18 12.25
C PHE A 117 0.22 -8.98 12.53
N ASP A 118 -0.13 -9.09 13.81
CA ASP A 118 -1.42 -9.62 14.22
C ASP A 118 -2.57 -8.74 13.68
N PRO A 119 -3.68 -9.31 13.19
CA PRO A 119 -4.84 -8.53 12.71
C PRO A 119 -5.37 -7.50 13.74
N ASN A 120 -5.22 -7.77 15.04
CA ASN A 120 -5.62 -6.86 16.12
C ASN A 120 -4.68 -5.67 16.29
N CYS A 121 -3.49 -5.69 15.69
CA CYS A 121 -2.57 -4.55 15.66
C CYS A 121 -3.06 -3.42 14.75
N PHE A 122 -4.09 -3.67 13.95
CA PHE A 122 -4.61 -2.70 13.02
C PHE A 122 -5.83 -1.97 13.56
N ARG A 123 -5.95 -0.71 13.14
CA ARG A 123 -7.14 0.10 13.30
C ARG A 123 -7.44 0.78 11.98
N TRP A 124 -8.72 0.91 11.68
CA TRP A 124 -9.14 1.77 10.59
C TRP A 124 -9.02 3.22 11.01
N ASN A 125 -8.23 4.02 10.30
CA ASN A 125 -8.15 5.45 10.53
C ASN A 125 -8.33 6.19 9.21
N ARG A 126 -9.39 7.00 9.10
CA ARG A 126 -9.67 7.88 7.95
C ARG A 126 -9.47 7.18 6.60
N ASN A 127 -9.87 5.90 6.49
CA ASN A 127 -9.84 5.06 5.29
C ASN A 127 -8.51 4.38 4.94
N ALA A 128 -7.54 4.36 5.86
CA ALA A 128 -6.35 3.53 5.74
C ALA A 128 -6.27 2.56 6.91
N LEU A 129 -5.91 1.31 6.62
CA LEU A 129 -5.50 0.36 7.66
C LEU A 129 -4.17 0.84 8.23
N ARG A 130 -4.18 1.28 9.49
CA ARG A 130 -3.01 1.80 10.19
C ARG A 130 -2.69 0.92 11.37
N LEU A 131 -1.42 0.84 11.70
CA LEU A 131 -0.99 0.23 12.94
C LEU A 131 -1.47 1.07 14.13
N LYS A 132 -1.93 0.37 15.16
CA LYS A 132 -2.19 0.94 16.49
C LYS A 132 -0.85 1.39 17.10
N PRO A 133 -0.87 2.33 18.06
CA PRO A 133 0.32 2.68 18.82
C PRO A 133 0.81 1.42 19.54
N ASN A 134 2.12 1.22 19.61
CA ASN A 134 2.78 0.04 20.18
C ASN A 134 2.55 -1.27 19.42
N ALA A 135 1.97 -1.23 18.21
CA ALA A 135 1.92 -2.41 17.37
C ALA A 135 3.34 -2.87 17.02
N VAL A 136 3.62 -4.14 17.23
CA VAL A 136 4.90 -4.78 16.91
C VAL A 136 4.64 -5.92 15.93
N PRO A 137 5.52 -6.13 14.95
CA PRO A 137 5.38 -7.27 14.06
C PRO A 137 5.77 -8.54 14.83
N THR A 138 4.96 -9.59 14.71
CA THR A 138 5.12 -10.83 15.47
C THR A 138 5.15 -12.07 14.59
N ILE A 139 4.76 -11.94 13.31
CA ILE A 139 4.57 -13.07 12.41
C ILE A 139 5.72 -13.10 11.41
N PHE A 140 6.78 -13.83 11.76
CA PHE A 140 7.93 -14.09 10.90
C PHE A 140 8.09 -15.58 10.70
N VAL A 141 7.24 -16.15 9.85
CA VAL A 141 7.44 -17.53 9.41
C VAL A 141 8.67 -17.56 8.51
N PRO A 142 9.69 -18.41 8.79
CA PRO A 142 10.68 -18.73 7.79
C PRO A 142 9.91 -19.24 6.58
N GLN A 143 10.10 -18.61 5.42
CA GLN A 143 9.68 -19.23 4.18
C GLN A 143 10.48 -20.53 4.13
N LEU A 144 9.86 -21.66 4.51
CA LEU A 144 10.39 -22.97 4.15
C LEU A 144 10.51 -22.88 2.64
N ILE A 145 11.75 -22.86 2.17
CA ILE A 145 12.09 -22.86 0.77
C ILE A 145 11.36 -24.10 0.25
N ALA A 146 10.24 -23.91 -0.44
CA ALA A 146 9.58 -24.97 -1.16
C ALA A 146 10.59 -25.39 -2.22
N GLY A 147 11.39 -26.39 -1.88
CA GLY A 147 12.30 -27.02 -2.80
C GLY A 147 11.48 -27.72 -3.86
N LYS A 148 11.44 -27.14 -5.05
CA LYS A 148 11.65 -27.75 -6.37
C LYS A 148 11.18 -26.82 -7.47
#